data_AF-A0A6J2JNJ0-F1
#
_entry.id   AF-A0A6J2JNJ0-F1
#
_cell.length_a   1.000
_cell.length_b   1.000
_cell.length_c   1.000
_cell.angle_alpha   90.00
_cell.angle_beta   90.00
_cell.angle_gamma   90.00
#
_symmetry.space_group_name_H-M   'P 1'
#
loop_
_entity.id
_entity.type
_entity.pdbx_description
1 polymer ?
#
loop_
_entity_poly.entity_id
_entity_poly.type
_entity_poly.pdbx_seq_one_letter_code
_entity_poly.pdbx_strand_id
1 'polypeptide(L)'
;MAVQSDSGGKDEVKTQFVTREGTYRLMTLSEYSRPNRVGYTSGSGSSHVRVSLVSLPPSPGVGNSDSQNSDDRICFNHGKELYVYVYRGVKKAADLTKPVDKKMYKGTNPTCHDFNTVTMTADSVSLVIGFSTGQIQLIDPIKKELSKLYNEERLIDKSRVTCIKWVPGSSNLFIAAHASGQLYVYNEELGCGSGAPQYQPFKQGEGYVISTCRAKSTRNPLYRWLVGDGSCVNEFAFSPCGANLAVVSQDGFLRVFHYDTMELVGRARSYFGGFLCVCWSPDGKYVVVGGEDDLVTVWALAERRVVARGQGHRSWVSVVAFDPYAVGFEAEAGDSHCYRLGSVSQDTQLCLWDLTEDVLRARGRAPLPAAPAPPLAAPNGTVPRAEPQRRKHKEDAGSLTQRLAGFSFGDRRDARRSDGRAGGAGAAGGAAGGGGDALRLMGTAACPRFDECPVLEPLVCKKIAHERLTALLFRAEYLVTACADGCVNTWARPRRDRPERD
;
A
#
# COMPACT_ATOMS: atom_id res chain seq x y z
N MET A 1 -41.21 8.09 -30.23
CA MET A 1 -41.03 7.29 -29.00
C MET A 1 -39.78 7.79 -28.31
N ALA A 2 -39.92 8.43 -27.15
CA ALA A 2 -38.78 8.84 -26.33
C ALA A 2 -38.15 7.57 -25.73
N VAL A 3 -36.86 7.37 -25.97
CA VAL A 3 -36.07 6.33 -25.30
C VAL A 3 -35.91 6.79 -23.85
N GLN A 4 -36.64 6.16 -22.93
CA GLN A 4 -36.33 6.23 -21.51
C GLN A 4 -34.93 5.63 -21.32
N SER A 5 -33.96 6.46 -21.00
CA SER A 5 -32.68 6.00 -20.47
C SER A 5 -32.95 5.39 -19.10
N ASP A 6 -32.88 4.06 -19.04
CA ASP A 6 -32.86 3.29 -17.81
C ASP A 6 -31.64 3.73 -16.98
N SER A 7 -31.85 4.64 -16.04
CA SER A 7 -30.83 5.10 -15.09
C SER A 7 -30.63 4.03 -14.02
N GLY A 8 -29.93 2.96 -14.41
CA GLY A 8 -29.45 1.93 -13.49
C GLY A 8 -28.50 2.53 -12.46
N GLY A 9 -28.98 2.75 -11.24
CA GLY A 9 -28.28 3.40 -10.11
C GLY A 9 -27.11 2.62 -9.50
N LYS A 10 -26.11 2.24 -10.30
CA LYS A 10 -24.96 1.42 -9.83
C LYS A 10 -23.62 2.15 -9.70
N ASP A 11 -23.51 3.46 -9.98
CA ASP A 11 -22.19 4.10 -10.11
C ASP A 11 -22.00 5.44 -9.37
N GLU A 12 -22.89 5.75 -8.43
CA GLU A 12 -22.80 6.97 -7.60
C GLU A 12 -21.84 6.80 -6.41
N VAL A 13 -21.03 7.83 -6.17
CA VAL A 13 -20.13 7.92 -5.01
C VAL A 13 -20.93 7.94 -3.73
N LYS A 14 -20.64 7.01 -2.82
CA LYS A 14 -21.31 6.91 -1.53
C LYS A 14 -20.72 7.90 -0.54
N THR A 15 -21.58 8.48 0.28
CA THR A 15 -21.24 9.46 1.34
C THR A 15 -21.40 8.87 2.74
N GLN A 16 -21.87 7.63 2.85
CA GLN A 16 -21.97 6.89 4.10
C GLN A 16 -21.99 5.39 3.83
N PHE A 17 -21.59 4.60 4.83
CA PHE A 17 -21.73 3.15 4.83
C PHE A 17 -21.96 2.64 6.25
N VAL A 18 -22.54 1.46 6.35
CA VAL A 18 -22.93 0.86 7.64
C VAL A 18 -22.07 -0.37 7.89
N THR A 19 -21.66 -0.52 9.14
CA THR A 19 -20.99 -1.70 9.70
C THR A 19 -21.74 -2.12 10.96
N ARG A 20 -21.29 -3.16 11.64
CA ARG A 20 -21.84 -3.55 12.96
C ARG A 20 -21.68 -2.44 14.00
N GLU A 21 -20.63 -1.62 13.92
CA GLU A 21 -20.43 -0.47 14.82
C GLU A 21 -21.45 0.65 14.63
N GLY A 22 -22.15 0.66 13.49
CA GLY A 22 -23.07 1.72 13.09
C GLY A 22 -22.67 2.38 11.76
N THR A 23 -23.13 3.63 11.57
CA THR A 23 -22.96 4.36 10.30
C THR A 23 -21.72 5.26 10.30
N TYR A 24 -20.83 4.99 9.36
CA TYR A 24 -19.73 5.90 9.00
C TYR A 24 -20.26 6.96 8.03
N ARG A 25 -19.92 8.23 8.24
CA ARG A 25 -20.43 9.36 7.43
C ARG A 25 -19.31 10.24 6.92
N LEU A 26 -19.36 10.60 5.64
CA LEU A 26 -18.48 11.58 5.03
C LEU A 26 -18.77 12.98 5.60
N MET A 27 -17.74 13.62 6.13
CA MET A 27 -17.82 14.96 6.69
C MET A 27 -17.42 15.98 5.61
N THR A 28 -18.39 16.44 4.81
CA THR A 28 -18.15 17.33 3.66
C THR A 28 -17.55 18.68 4.04
N LEU A 29 -17.78 19.16 5.27
CA LEU A 29 -17.17 20.39 5.80
C LEU A 29 -15.76 20.19 6.35
N SER A 30 -15.28 18.94 6.42
CA SER A 30 -13.97 18.52 6.93
C SER A 30 -13.02 18.06 5.82
N GLU A 31 -13.33 18.42 4.57
CA GLU A 31 -12.50 18.15 3.40
C GLU A 31 -11.28 19.07 3.37
N TYR A 32 -10.12 18.49 3.05
CA TYR A 32 -8.90 19.23 2.73
C TYR A 32 -8.55 19.03 1.25
N SER A 33 -8.24 20.12 0.57
CA SER A 33 -7.85 20.12 -0.84
C SER A 33 -7.07 21.40 -1.14
N ARG A 34 -6.65 21.59 -2.39
CA ARG A 34 -6.06 22.87 -2.82
C ARG A 34 -7.08 24.01 -2.66
N PRO A 35 -6.66 25.24 -2.32
CA PRO A 35 -7.59 26.34 -2.03
C PRO A 35 -8.57 26.65 -3.16
N ASN A 36 -8.11 26.51 -4.41
CA ASN A 36 -8.91 26.81 -5.60
C ASN A 36 -9.90 25.67 -5.95
N ARG A 37 -9.85 24.53 -5.25
CA ARG A 37 -10.71 23.33 -5.45
C ARG A 37 -10.81 22.79 -6.88
N VAL A 38 -9.89 23.18 -7.74
CA VAL A 38 -9.82 22.70 -9.14
C VAL A 38 -9.07 21.39 -9.16
N GLY A 39 -9.69 20.29 -9.59
CA GLY A 39 -9.00 19.01 -9.79
C GLY A 39 -7.85 19.11 -10.79
N TYR A 40 -6.90 18.17 -10.72
CA TYR A 40 -5.80 18.11 -11.70
C TYR A 40 -6.34 17.63 -13.05
N THR A 41 -6.17 18.41 -14.12
CA THR A 41 -6.48 17.92 -15.48
C THR A 41 -5.38 16.97 -15.93
N SER A 42 -5.75 15.77 -16.39
CA SER A 42 -4.91 14.59 -16.67
C SER A 42 -3.80 14.74 -17.74
N GLY A 43 -3.38 15.96 -18.08
CA GLY A 43 -2.37 16.23 -19.13
C GLY A 43 -0.90 16.26 -18.66
N SER A 44 -0.59 16.13 -17.37
CA SER A 44 0.78 16.27 -16.86
C SER A 44 1.10 15.31 -15.70
N GLY A 45 1.33 14.04 -16.01
CA GLY A 45 1.96 13.09 -15.08
C GLY A 45 1.06 12.57 -13.94
N SER A 46 1.38 11.36 -13.45
CA SER A 46 0.63 10.70 -12.37
C SER A 46 0.75 11.48 -11.05
N SER A 47 -0.35 12.11 -10.60
CA SER A 47 -0.44 12.67 -9.25
C SER A 47 -0.68 11.53 -8.23
N HIS A 48 0.39 11.00 -7.65
CA HIS A 48 0.28 10.16 -6.44
C HIS A 48 0.11 11.09 -5.23
N VAL A 49 -1.14 11.38 -4.87
CA VAL A 49 -1.47 12.13 -3.66
C VAL A 49 -1.23 11.23 -2.45
N ARG A 50 -0.35 11.64 -1.55
CA ARG A 50 -0.09 10.99 -0.26
C ARG A 50 -0.51 11.93 0.87
N VAL A 51 -0.83 11.33 2.00
CA VAL A 51 -1.30 12.05 3.21
C VAL A 51 -0.51 11.53 4.41
N SER A 52 0.02 12.45 5.21
CA SER A 52 0.65 12.16 6.50
C SER A 52 -0.01 12.99 7.60
N LEU A 53 -0.25 12.36 8.74
CA LEU A 53 -0.84 12.98 9.92
C LEU A 53 0.12 12.87 11.08
N VAL A 54 0.22 13.92 11.90
CA VAL A 54 0.96 13.91 13.16
C VAL A 54 0.15 14.64 14.23
N SER A 55 0.23 14.17 15.47
CA SER A 55 -0.41 14.78 16.63
C SER A 55 0.67 15.38 17.51
N LEU A 56 0.74 16.70 17.58
CA LEU A 56 1.76 17.39 18.36
C LEU A 56 1.43 17.34 19.86
N PRO A 57 2.45 17.31 20.74
CA PRO A 57 2.23 17.43 22.18
C PRO A 57 1.65 18.81 22.54
N PRO A 58 0.90 18.93 23.64
CA PRO A 58 0.30 20.20 24.06
C PRO A 58 1.38 21.24 24.39
N SER A 59 1.11 22.51 24.07
CA SER A 59 2.03 23.61 24.36
C SER A 59 2.07 23.92 25.86
N PRO A 60 3.26 24.04 26.48
CA PRO A 60 3.38 24.37 27.89
C PRO A 60 2.87 25.80 28.14
N GLY A 61 1.75 25.94 28.86
CA GLY A 61 1.21 27.24 29.30
C GLY A 61 -0.25 27.53 28.90
N VAL A 62 -0.86 26.70 28.04
CA VAL A 62 -2.31 26.78 27.80
C VAL A 62 -3.00 25.92 28.85
N GLY A 63 -3.76 26.54 29.75
CA GLY A 63 -4.56 25.85 30.76
C GLY A 63 -5.44 24.76 30.13
N ASN A 64 -5.71 23.72 30.91
CA ASN A 64 -6.40 22.48 30.49
C ASN A 64 -7.89 22.66 30.10
N SER A 65 -8.30 23.86 29.68
CA SER A 65 -9.70 24.24 29.50
C SER A 65 -10.30 23.87 28.15
N ASP A 66 -9.52 23.36 27.20
CA ASP A 66 -10.03 22.80 25.94
C ASP A 66 -9.26 21.53 25.56
N SER A 67 -9.54 20.43 26.26
CA SER A 67 -9.15 19.06 25.89
C SER A 67 -9.75 18.58 24.54
N GLN A 68 -10.33 19.50 23.74
CA GLN A 68 -11.00 19.23 22.48
C GLN A 68 -10.32 19.85 21.24
N ASN A 69 -9.25 20.63 21.36
CA ASN A 69 -8.46 21.07 20.20
C ASN A 69 -7.23 20.17 20.06
N SER A 70 -7.36 19.07 19.32
CA SER A 70 -6.21 18.28 18.88
C SER A 70 -5.31 19.18 18.05
N ASP A 71 -4.04 19.36 18.44
CA ASP A 71 -3.06 20.09 17.65
C ASP A 71 -2.48 19.19 16.53
N ASP A 72 -3.39 18.53 15.82
CA ASP A 72 -3.05 17.64 14.73
C ASP A 72 -2.58 18.48 13.53
N ARG A 73 -1.59 17.96 12.80
CA ARG A 73 -1.14 18.50 11.52
C ARG A 73 -1.41 17.48 10.43
N ILE A 74 -1.89 17.95 9.30
CA ILE A 74 -2.02 17.16 8.07
C ILE A 74 -1.08 17.71 7.02
N CYS A 75 -0.33 16.82 6.38
CA CYS A 75 0.47 17.10 5.21
C CYS A 75 -0.05 16.28 4.03
N PHE A 76 -0.20 16.93 2.87
CA PHE A 76 -0.51 16.24 1.62
C PHE A 76 0.15 16.94 0.44
N ASN A 77 0.53 16.15 -0.57
CA ASN A 77 1.06 16.64 -1.84
C ASN A 77 0.01 16.58 -2.95
N HIS A 78 0.10 17.53 -3.88
CA HIS A 78 -0.70 17.51 -5.09
C HIS A 78 0.10 18.11 -6.26
N GLY A 79 0.50 17.27 -7.20
CA GLY A 79 1.38 17.67 -8.31
C GLY A 79 2.72 18.20 -7.81
N LYS A 80 2.96 19.50 -8.00
CA LYS A 80 4.17 20.22 -7.57
C LYS A 80 4.03 20.91 -6.22
N GLU A 81 2.84 20.88 -5.63
CA GLU A 81 2.54 21.58 -4.39
C GLU A 81 2.57 20.60 -3.20
N LEU A 82 3.02 21.10 -2.06
CA LEU A 82 2.94 20.44 -0.77
C LEU A 82 2.26 21.40 0.20
N TYR A 83 1.29 20.89 0.95
CA TYR A 83 0.53 21.65 1.92
C TYR A 83 0.68 21.05 3.31
N VAL A 84 0.78 21.91 4.32
CA VAL A 84 0.66 21.55 5.73
C VAL A 84 -0.41 22.42 6.36
N TYR A 85 -1.41 21.81 7.00
CA TYR A 85 -2.50 22.50 7.69
C TYR A 85 -2.66 21.99 9.13
N VAL A 86 -3.31 22.80 9.96
CA VAL A 86 -3.94 22.30 11.19
C VAL A 86 -5.09 21.39 10.79
N TYR A 87 -5.11 20.18 11.34
CA TYR A 87 -6.13 19.19 11.06
C TYR A 87 -7.16 19.15 12.18
N ARG A 88 -8.45 19.30 11.82
CA ARG A 88 -9.54 19.45 12.79
C ARG A 88 -10.46 18.22 12.90
N GLY A 89 -10.03 17.08 12.34
CA GLY A 89 -10.80 15.83 12.34
C GLY A 89 -12.20 16.04 11.77
N VAL A 90 -13.22 15.65 12.53
CA VAL A 90 -14.65 15.73 12.12
C VAL A 90 -15.24 17.15 12.22
N LYS A 91 -14.51 18.13 12.76
CA LYS A 91 -14.94 19.53 12.79
C LYS A 91 -14.73 20.17 11.42
N LYS A 92 -15.30 21.35 11.19
CA LYS A 92 -15.06 22.14 9.97
C LYS A 92 -13.56 22.30 9.76
N ALA A 93 -13.09 22.01 8.54
CA ALA A 93 -11.71 22.12 8.14
C ALA A 93 -11.14 23.52 8.43
N ALA A 94 -9.82 23.57 8.60
CA ALA A 94 -9.12 24.85 8.67
C ALA A 94 -9.32 25.67 7.39
N ASP A 95 -9.11 26.99 7.48
CA ASP A 95 -9.17 27.88 6.33
C ASP A 95 -8.10 27.46 5.30
N LEU A 96 -8.54 26.88 4.18
CA LEU A 96 -7.65 26.37 3.14
C LEU A 96 -6.78 27.49 2.54
N THR A 97 -7.18 28.75 2.63
CA THR A 97 -6.37 29.88 2.14
C THR A 97 -5.17 30.21 3.03
N LYS A 98 -5.13 29.65 4.25
CA LYS A 98 -4.11 29.94 5.28
C LYS A 98 -3.43 28.65 5.76
N PRO A 99 -2.63 27.97 4.91
CA PRO A 99 -1.84 26.83 5.34
C PRO A 99 -0.81 27.22 6.40
N VAL A 100 -0.46 26.27 7.26
CA VAL A 100 0.70 26.39 8.17
C VAL A 100 1.95 26.54 7.33
N ASP A 101 2.13 25.69 6.32
CA ASP A 101 3.17 25.84 5.31
C ASP A 101 2.68 25.40 3.93
N LYS A 102 3.23 26.06 2.90
CA LYS A 102 2.98 25.72 1.49
C LYS A 102 4.29 25.79 0.73
N LYS A 103 4.65 24.70 0.04
CA LYS A 103 5.80 24.63 -0.86
C LYS A 103 5.35 24.38 -2.29
N MET A 104 6.05 24.99 -3.23
CA MET A 104 5.90 24.77 -4.67
C MET A 104 7.25 24.36 -5.24
N TYR A 105 7.31 23.18 -5.85
CA TYR A 105 8.54 22.61 -6.37
C TYR A 105 8.64 22.81 -7.89
N LYS A 106 9.77 23.38 -8.33
CA LYS A 106 10.08 23.55 -9.76
C LYS A 106 10.94 22.37 -10.21
N GLY A 107 10.55 21.70 -11.29
CA GLY A 107 11.33 20.64 -11.92
C GLY A 107 11.21 19.24 -11.30
N THR A 108 10.60 19.10 -10.12
CA THR A 108 10.34 17.80 -9.50
C THR A 108 9.04 17.82 -8.68
N ASN A 109 8.46 16.64 -8.44
CA ASN A 109 7.21 16.47 -7.72
C ASN A 109 7.44 15.69 -6.42
N PRO A 110 6.86 16.11 -5.28
CA PRO A 110 6.80 15.26 -4.09
C PRO A 110 6.05 13.96 -4.38
N THR A 111 6.54 12.86 -3.84
CA THR A 111 6.02 11.50 -4.09
C THR A 111 5.55 10.79 -2.83
N CYS A 112 6.20 11.07 -1.70
CA CYS A 112 5.94 10.51 -0.39
C CYS A 112 6.58 11.40 0.68
N HIS A 113 6.10 11.32 1.91
CA HIS A 113 6.58 12.14 3.01
C HIS A 113 6.24 11.52 4.37
N ASP A 114 7.01 11.82 5.40
CA ASP A 114 6.83 11.27 6.75
C ASP A 114 7.28 12.23 7.85
N PHE A 115 6.49 12.32 8.92
CA PHE A 115 6.81 13.13 10.08
C PHE A 115 7.65 12.34 11.08
N ASN A 116 8.65 12.98 11.69
CA ASN A 116 9.35 12.41 12.84
C ASN A 116 8.51 12.63 14.10
N THR A 117 8.04 11.54 14.70
CA THR A 117 7.24 11.59 15.94
C THR A 117 8.09 11.51 17.21
N VAL A 118 9.40 11.23 17.10
CA VAL A 118 10.32 11.10 18.23
C VAL A 118 10.82 12.46 18.71
N THR A 119 11.12 13.37 17.76
CA THR A 119 11.71 14.69 18.04
C THR A 119 10.70 15.84 18.02
N MET A 120 9.41 15.54 17.85
CA MET A 120 8.36 16.58 17.74
C MET A 120 8.12 17.32 19.06
N THR A 121 7.86 18.61 18.95
CA THR A 121 7.41 19.49 20.04
C THR A 121 6.11 20.20 19.64
N ALA A 122 5.54 21.02 20.52
CA ALA A 122 4.34 21.81 20.19
C ALA A 122 4.60 22.82 19.04
N ASP A 123 5.86 23.23 18.85
CA ASP A 123 6.28 24.29 17.94
C ASP A 123 7.24 23.82 16.83
N SER A 124 7.57 22.53 16.76
CA SER A 124 8.56 21.98 15.81
C SER A 124 8.23 20.55 15.43
N VAL A 125 8.36 20.22 14.15
CA VAL A 125 8.25 18.84 13.68
C VAL A 125 9.06 18.63 12.42
N SER A 126 9.95 17.63 12.42
CA SER A 126 10.71 17.26 11.23
C SER A 126 9.85 16.50 10.23
N LEU A 127 9.89 16.92 8.96
CA LEU A 127 9.18 16.30 7.84
C LEU A 127 10.17 15.95 6.73
N VAL A 128 10.33 14.67 6.42
CA VAL A 128 11.10 14.21 5.25
C VAL A 128 10.20 14.02 4.05
N ILE A 129 10.68 14.41 2.87
CA ILE A 129 9.92 14.44 1.61
C ILE A 129 10.77 13.80 0.52
N GLY A 130 10.26 12.76 -0.12
CA GLY A 130 10.87 12.11 -1.28
C GLY A 130 10.34 12.64 -2.61
N PHE A 131 11.19 12.72 -3.63
CA PHE A 131 10.85 13.33 -4.92
C PHE A 131 10.93 12.39 -6.12
N SER A 132 10.25 12.78 -7.21
CA SER A 132 10.17 12.01 -8.46
C SER A 132 11.50 11.82 -9.18
N THR A 133 12.53 12.61 -8.83
CA THR A 133 13.87 12.57 -9.44
C THR A 133 14.94 12.00 -8.50
N GLY A 134 14.53 11.45 -7.35
CA GLY A 134 15.40 10.75 -6.40
C GLY A 134 15.95 11.62 -5.27
N GLN A 135 15.77 12.95 -5.32
CA GLN A 135 16.13 13.82 -4.19
C GLN A 135 15.23 13.55 -2.98
N ILE A 136 15.72 13.98 -1.83
CA ILE A 136 14.99 14.00 -0.56
C ILE A 136 15.21 15.38 0.08
N GLN A 137 14.16 15.94 0.69
CA GLN A 137 14.25 17.18 1.47
C GLN A 137 13.76 16.92 2.90
N LEU A 138 14.49 17.45 3.87
CA LEU A 138 14.07 17.53 5.27
C LEU A 138 13.71 18.99 5.59
N ILE A 139 12.50 19.22 6.06
CA ILE A 139 12.02 20.54 6.48
C ILE A 139 11.40 20.50 7.88
N ASP A 140 11.28 21.68 8.50
CA ASP A 140 10.34 21.92 9.60
C ASP A 140 9.24 22.87 9.09
N PRO A 141 7.99 22.42 8.89
CA PRO A 141 6.93 23.26 8.35
C PRO A 141 6.40 24.28 9.36
N ILE A 142 6.65 24.13 10.66
CA ILE A 142 6.18 25.04 11.70
C ILE A 142 7.19 26.18 11.87
N LYS A 143 8.46 25.85 12.14
CA LYS A 143 9.54 26.84 12.30
C LYS A 143 10.02 27.43 10.98
N LYS A 144 9.98 26.64 9.90
CA LYS A 144 10.40 27.03 8.54
C LYS A 144 11.87 27.43 8.38
N GLU A 145 12.70 27.14 9.37
CA GLU A 145 14.15 27.42 9.35
C GLU A 145 14.96 26.25 8.79
N LEU A 146 14.51 25.01 9.05
CA LEU A 146 15.19 23.81 8.58
C LEU A 146 14.82 23.52 7.11
N SER A 147 15.83 23.40 6.25
CA SER A 147 15.71 22.89 4.89
C SER A 147 17.01 22.24 4.43
N LYS A 148 17.13 20.92 4.61
CA LYS A 148 18.29 20.12 4.14
C LYS A 148 17.91 19.30 2.91
N LEU A 149 18.83 19.17 1.96
CA LEU A 149 18.67 18.33 0.78
C LEU A 149 19.63 17.13 0.84
N TYR A 150 19.13 15.96 0.47
CA TYR A 150 19.90 14.73 0.29
C TYR A 150 19.77 14.25 -1.15
N ASN A 151 20.84 13.65 -1.67
CA ASN A 151 20.93 13.19 -3.06
C ASN A 151 20.62 14.31 -4.10
N GLU A 152 20.97 15.57 -3.79
CA GLU A 152 20.68 16.74 -4.63
C GLU A 152 21.22 16.58 -6.06
N GLU A 153 22.47 16.15 -6.17
CA GLU A 153 23.19 15.88 -7.42
C GLU A 153 22.78 14.56 -8.10
N ARG A 154 21.85 13.80 -7.50
CA ARG A 154 21.32 12.53 -8.04
C ARG A 154 22.42 11.49 -8.31
N LEU A 155 23.46 11.49 -7.47
CA LEU A 155 24.61 10.59 -7.56
C LEU A 155 24.40 9.28 -6.80
N ILE A 156 23.45 9.23 -5.85
CA ILE A 156 23.12 8.03 -5.08
C ILE A 156 22.14 7.17 -5.88
N ASP A 157 21.01 7.75 -6.27
CA ASP A 157 20.01 7.13 -7.15
C ASP A 157 19.29 8.21 -7.98
N LYS A 158 18.96 7.91 -9.23
CA LYS A 158 18.31 8.85 -10.16
C LYS A 158 16.81 8.61 -10.29
N SER A 159 16.33 7.45 -9.84
CA SER A 159 14.95 7.01 -9.92
C SER A 159 14.11 7.62 -8.81
N ARG A 160 12.79 7.70 -9.04
CA ARG A 160 11.84 8.29 -8.07
C ARG A 160 11.93 7.60 -6.72
N VAL A 161 11.80 8.39 -5.65
CA VAL A 161 11.51 7.86 -4.32
C VAL A 161 10.08 7.32 -4.33
N THR A 162 9.87 6.10 -3.83
CA THR A 162 8.55 5.44 -3.82
C THR A 162 7.93 5.44 -2.43
N CYS A 163 8.76 5.29 -1.40
CA CYS A 163 8.38 5.36 0.00
C CYS A 163 9.53 5.94 0.83
N ILE A 164 9.20 6.74 1.84
CA ILE A 164 10.16 7.30 2.78
C ILE A 164 9.54 7.26 4.18
N LYS A 165 10.32 6.81 5.17
CA LYS A 165 9.88 6.70 6.57
C LYS A 165 11.05 6.93 7.52
N TRP A 166 10.77 7.57 8.65
CA TRP A 166 11.69 7.56 9.78
C TRP A 166 11.84 6.15 10.34
N VAL A 167 13.04 5.82 10.83
CA VAL A 167 13.27 4.57 11.55
C VAL A 167 12.56 4.69 12.92
N PRO A 168 11.69 3.74 13.30
CA PRO A 168 10.97 3.81 14.56
C PRO A 168 11.89 3.99 15.77
N GLY A 169 11.57 4.95 16.64
CA GLY A 169 12.38 5.27 17.83
C GLY A 169 13.68 6.04 17.54
N SER A 170 14.04 6.26 16.27
CA SER A 170 15.22 7.03 15.92
C SER A 170 14.92 8.53 15.83
N SER A 171 15.83 9.34 16.35
CA SER A 171 15.78 10.80 16.18
C SER A 171 16.38 11.27 14.85
N ASN A 172 17.28 10.49 14.24
CA ASN A 172 18.09 10.94 13.11
C ASN A 172 18.14 10.00 11.91
N LEU A 173 17.66 8.75 12.01
CA LEU A 173 17.68 7.80 10.90
C LEU A 173 16.36 7.75 10.15
N PHE A 174 16.45 7.73 8.81
CA PHE A 174 15.31 7.48 7.94
C PHE A 174 15.71 6.60 6.75
N ILE A 175 14.73 5.94 6.15
CA ILE A 175 14.92 5.07 4.98
C ILE A 175 14.14 5.65 3.80
N ALA A 176 14.78 5.64 2.63
CA ALA A 176 14.13 5.95 1.36
C ALA A 176 14.24 4.76 0.41
N ALA A 177 13.10 4.33 -0.11
CA ALA A 177 12.99 3.33 -1.17
C ALA A 177 12.83 3.98 -2.53
N HIS A 178 13.40 3.34 -3.55
CA HIS A 178 13.46 3.86 -4.90
C HIS A 178 12.90 2.87 -5.93
N ALA A 179 12.44 3.42 -7.05
CA ALA A 179 11.94 2.62 -8.17
C ALA A 179 13.02 1.76 -8.87
N SER A 180 14.29 1.95 -8.52
CA SER A 180 15.42 1.11 -8.93
C SER A 180 15.52 -0.23 -8.18
N GLY A 181 14.61 -0.50 -7.25
CA GLY A 181 14.66 -1.69 -6.40
C GLY A 181 15.58 -1.57 -5.19
N GLN A 182 16.01 -0.36 -4.86
CA GLN A 182 16.96 -0.08 -3.80
C GLN A 182 16.32 0.68 -2.62
N LEU A 183 16.78 0.39 -1.42
CA LEU A 183 16.52 1.19 -0.22
C LEU A 183 17.85 1.76 0.30
N TYR A 184 17.81 3.00 0.78
CA TYR A 184 18.96 3.68 1.36
C TYR A 184 18.65 4.15 2.77
N VAL A 185 19.57 3.89 3.69
CA VAL A 185 19.50 4.40 5.05
C VAL A 185 20.30 5.71 5.13
N TYR A 186 19.64 6.77 5.58
CA TYR A 186 20.22 8.09 5.76
C TYR A 186 20.24 8.45 7.25
N ASN A 187 21.21 9.28 7.63
CA ASN A 187 21.25 9.98 8.91
C ASN A 187 21.11 11.50 8.68
N GLU A 188 20.21 12.18 9.37
CA GLU A 188 19.92 13.60 9.15
C GLU A 188 21.09 14.54 9.43
N GLU A 189 22.04 14.10 10.27
CA GLU A 189 23.21 14.87 10.70
C GLU A 189 24.35 14.78 9.66
N LEU A 190 24.31 13.78 8.78
CA LEU A 190 25.37 13.52 7.81
C LEU A 190 25.07 14.16 6.43
N GLY A 191 26.11 14.70 5.80
CA GLY A 191 26.05 15.16 4.41
C GLY A 191 26.15 14.02 3.39
N CYS A 192 25.76 14.31 2.14
CA CYS A 192 26.04 13.44 1.00
C CYS A 192 27.45 13.72 0.43
N GLY A 193 28.10 12.70 -0.14
CA GLY A 193 29.39 12.89 -0.82
C GLY A 193 29.28 13.66 -2.14
N SER A 194 30.37 14.30 -2.57
CA SER A 194 30.46 15.02 -3.85
C SER A 194 30.57 14.11 -5.09
N GLY A 195 30.76 12.81 -4.90
CA GLY A 195 30.86 11.81 -5.96
C GLY A 195 29.95 10.62 -5.69
N ALA A 196 29.70 9.81 -6.72
CA ALA A 196 28.91 8.59 -6.59
C ALA A 196 29.47 7.68 -5.47
N PRO A 197 28.65 7.22 -4.51
CA PRO A 197 29.13 6.38 -3.44
C PRO A 197 29.69 5.06 -3.98
N GLN A 198 30.86 4.67 -3.48
CA GLN A 198 31.40 3.33 -3.70
C GLN A 198 30.89 2.40 -2.61
N TYR A 199 30.42 1.22 -3.00
CA TYR A 199 29.80 0.27 -2.10
C TYR A 199 30.65 -0.99 -1.96
N GLN A 200 30.68 -1.55 -0.76
CA GLN A 200 31.21 -2.89 -0.50
C GLN A 200 30.13 -3.76 0.14
N PRO A 201 30.05 -5.07 -0.19
CA PRO A 201 29.09 -5.97 0.43
C PRO A 201 29.23 -5.98 1.94
N PHE A 202 28.10 -5.89 2.63
CA PHE A 202 27.98 -6.00 4.09
C PHE A 202 27.27 -7.30 4.46
N LYS A 203 26.16 -7.59 3.78
CA LYS A 203 25.38 -8.82 3.97
C LYS A 203 24.72 -9.24 2.66
N GLN A 204 24.54 -10.53 2.47
CA GLN A 204 23.87 -11.09 1.31
C GLN A 204 23.04 -12.29 1.74
N GLY A 205 21.88 -12.45 1.11
CA GLY A 205 21.04 -13.63 1.27
C GLY A 205 20.19 -13.87 0.03
N GLU A 206 19.17 -14.71 0.16
CA GLU A 206 18.33 -15.09 -0.97
C GLU A 206 17.54 -13.89 -1.51
N GLY A 207 17.89 -13.45 -2.72
CA GLY A 207 17.20 -12.35 -3.40
C GLY A 207 17.38 -10.99 -2.72
N TYR A 208 18.49 -10.76 -2.01
CA TYR A 208 18.85 -9.42 -1.53
C TYR A 208 20.36 -9.28 -1.25
N VAL A 209 20.86 -8.04 -1.37
CA VAL A 209 22.24 -7.67 -1.03
C VAL A 209 22.22 -6.33 -0.29
N ILE A 210 22.94 -6.26 0.82
CA ILE A 210 23.12 -5.04 1.60
C ILE A 210 24.58 -4.66 1.53
N SER A 211 24.83 -3.41 1.18
CA SER A 211 26.16 -2.82 1.07
C SER A 211 26.31 -1.63 2.00
N THR A 212 27.52 -1.37 2.45
CA THR A 212 27.89 -0.13 3.15
C THR A 212 28.78 0.74 2.27
N CYS A 213 28.82 2.05 2.52
CA CYS A 213 29.65 2.98 1.75
C CYS A 213 31.13 2.86 2.14
N ARG A 214 32.01 2.62 1.16
CA ARG A 214 33.46 2.71 1.34
C ARG A 214 33.87 4.19 1.29
N ALA A 215 34.18 4.76 2.44
CA ALA A 215 34.61 6.15 2.58
C ALA A 215 35.60 6.33 3.73
N LYS A 216 36.46 7.35 3.64
CA LYS A 216 37.41 7.72 4.72
C LYS A 216 36.71 8.32 5.94
N SER A 217 35.50 8.87 5.76
CA SER A 217 34.65 9.43 6.80
C SER A 217 33.20 8.98 6.59
N THR A 218 32.45 8.85 7.69
CA THR A 218 31.03 8.49 7.66
C THR A 218 30.23 9.57 6.94
N ARG A 219 29.42 9.15 5.97
CA ARG A 219 28.59 10.03 5.14
C ARG A 219 27.37 9.29 4.64
N ASN A 220 26.37 10.02 4.18
CA ASN A 220 25.22 9.41 3.54
C ASN A 220 25.54 8.91 2.11
N PRO A 221 24.93 7.79 1.69
CA PRO A 221 24.05 6.89 2.46
C PRO A 221 24.85 5.91 3.34
N LEU A 222 24.31 5.53 4.50
CA LEU A 222 24.95 4.59 5.44
C LEU A 222 24.93 3.15 4.91
N TYR A 223 23.75 2.72 4.45
CA TYR A 223 23.52 1.41 3.86
C TYR A 223 22.73 1.54 2.56
N ARG A 224 22.99 0.62 1.65
CA ARG A 224 22.23 0.40 0.42
C ARG A 224 21.75 -1.04 0.41
N TRP A 225 20.44 -1.23 0.39
CA TRP A 225 19.78 -2.51 0.24
C TRP A 225 19.32 -2.64 -1.20
N LEU A 226 19.78 -3.67 -1.91
CA LEU A 226 19.23 -4.11 -3.19
C LEU A 226 18.30 -5.29 -2.90
N VAL A 227 17.02 -5.15 -3.24
CA VAL A 227 16.00 -6.17 -2.98
C VAL A 227 15.52 -6.76 -4.30
N GLY A 228 15.44 -8.09 -4.37
CA GLY A 228 15.12 -8.81 -5.60
C GLY A 228 16.20 -8.65 -6.66
N ASP A 229 15.76 -8.58 -7.91
CA ASP A 229 16.58 -8.44 -9.11
C ASP A 229 16.71 -6.97 -9.59
N GLY A 230 16.43 -6.01 -8.71
CA GLY A 230 16.37 -4.58 -9.06
C GLY A 230 15.00 -4.12 -9.58
N SER A 231 13.97 -4.96 -9.46
CA SER A 231 12.58 -4.56 -9.66
C SER A 231 12.15 -3.47 -8.67
N CYS A 232 11.30 -2.53 -9.13
CA CYS A 232 10.83 -1.38 -8.33
C CYS A 232 10.33 -1.80 -6.94
N VAL A 233 10.87 -1.18 -5.88
CA VAL A 233 10.30 -1.30 -4.52
C VAL A 233 9.12 -0.34 -4.45
N ASN A 234 7.92 -0.88 -4.25
CA ASN A 234 6.68 -0.12 -4.27
C ASN A 234 6.40 0.55 -2.93
N GLU A 235 6.56 -0.19 -1.83
CA GLU A 235 6.36 0.31 -0.47
C GLU A 235 7.14 -0.53 0.54
N PHE A 236 7.42 0.05 1.70
CA PHE A 236 7.89 -0.69 2.87
C PHE A 236 7.20 -0.19 4.13
N ALA A 237 7.12 -1.04 5.14
CA ALA A 237 6.57 -0.70 6.45
C ALA A 237 7.34 -1.39 7.56
N PHE A 238 7.64 -0.65 8.62
CA PHE A 238 8.15 -1.22 9.86
C PHE A 238 7.02 -1.88 10.65
N SER A 239 7.34 -2.98 11.34
CA SER A 239 6.46 -3.54 12.37
C SER A 239 6.26 -2.53 13.51
N PRO A 240 5.15 -2.59 14.26
CA PRO A 240 4.87 -1.64 15.36
C PRO A 240 5.98 -1.55 16.42
N CYS A 241 6.69 -2.65 16.68
CA CYS A 241 7.82 -2.69 17.61
C CYS A 241 9.16 -2.21 17.01
N GLY A 242 9.21 -1.86 15.73
CA GLY A 242 10.43 -1.43 15.02
C GLY A 242 11.39 -2.55 14.61
N ALA A 243 11.24 -3.77 15.12
CA ALA A 243 12.21 -4.86 14.91
C ALA A 243 12.21 -5.45 13.48
N ASN A 244 11.09 -5.40 12.77
CA ASN A 244 10.95 -5.98 11.43
C ASN A 244 10.62 -4.93 10.37
N LEU A 245 11.10 -5.17 9.15
CA LEU A 245 10.86 -4.36 7.96
C LEU A 245 10.22 -5.24 6.87
N ALA A 246 8.97 -4.92 6.50
CA ALA A 246 8.30 -5.54 5.36
C ALA A 246 8.51 -4.69 4.11
N VAL A 247 8.89 -5.31 2.99
CA VAL A 247 9.18 -4.67 1.71
C VAL A 247 8.38 -5.37 0.61
N VAL A 248 7.66 -4.61 -0.20
CA VAL A 248 6.93 -5.12 -1.37
C VAL A 248 7.47 -4.54 -2.66
N SER A 249 7.60 -5.38 -3.68
CA SER A 249 8.23 -5.03 -4.95
C SER A 249 7.42 -5.49 -6.17
N GLN A 250 7.78 -4.89 -7.31
CA GLN A 250 7.15 -5.11 -8.61
C GLN A 250 7.38 -6.54 -9.14
N ASP A 251 8.38 -7.26 -8.63
CA ASP A 251 8.60 -8.68 -8.90
C ASP A 251 7.53 -9.59 -8.27
N GLY A 252 6.59 -9.01 -7.50
CA GLY A 252 5.46 -9.67 -6.87
C GLY A 252 5.76 -10.30 -5.52
N PHE A 253 6.94 -10.03 -4.94
CA PHE A 253 7.31 -10.55 -3.63
C PHE A 253 7.07 -9.57 -2.49
N LEU A 254 6.54 -10.11 -1.40
CA LEU A 254 6.71 -9.56 -0.05
C LEU A 254 7.97 -10.19 0.53
N ARG A 255 8.85 -9.36 1.09
CA ARG A 255 10.03 -9.81 1.86
C ARG A 255 10.02 -9.14 3.22
N VAL A 256 10.13 -9.94 4.28
CA VAL A 256 10.15 -9.44 5.66
C VAL A 256 11.53 -9.69 6.23
N PHE A 257 12.16 -8.64 6.76
CA PHE A 257 13.50 -8.66 7.33
C PHE A 257 13.46 -8.35 8.82
N HIS A 258 14.37 -8.94 9.58
CA HIS A 258 14.80 -8.37 10.85
C HIS A 258 15.69 -7.16 10.54
N TYR A 259 15.31 -5.98 11.03
CA TYR A 259 15.96 -4.73 10.62
C TYR A 259 17.38 -4.63 11.16
N ASP A 260 17.57 -4.89 12.46
CA ASP A 260 18.87 -4.73 13.12
C ASP A 260 19.90 -5.75 12.66
N THR A 261 19.50 -7.03 12.52
CA THR A 261 20.39 -8.09 12.04
C THR A 261 20.50 -8.10 10.53
N MET A 262 19.62 -7.39 9.81
CA MET A 262 19.57 -7.32 8.35
C MET A 262 19.38 -8.70 7.67
N GLU A 263 18.53 -9.54 8.28
CA GLU A 263 18.27 -10.92 7.86
C GLU A 263 16.87 -11.10 7.31
N LEU A 264 16.75 -11.86 6.21
CA LEU A 264 15.45 -12.26 5.69
C LEU A 264 14.78 -13.26 6.63
N VAL A 265 13.59 -12.91 7.11
CA VAL A 265 12.74 -13.76 7.97
C VAL A 265 11.90 -14.70 7.12
N GLY A 266 11.29 -14.16 6.07
CA GLY A 266 10.40 -14.91 5.18
C GLY A 266 9.90 -14.07 4.02
N ARG A 267 9.16 -14.73 3.13
CA ARG A 267 8.61 -14.12 1.91
C ARG A 267 7.25 -14.68 1.54
N ALA A 268 6.51 -13.91 0.75
CA ALA A 268 5.30 -14.36 0.06
C ALA A 268 5.31 -13.87 -1.38
N ARG A 269 4.56 -14.53 -2.27
CA ARG A 269 4.45 -14.19 -3.69
C ARG A 269 2.97 -14.01 -4.06
N SER A 270 2.67 -12.98 -4.85
CA SER A 270 1.31 -12.78 -5.41
C SER A 270 1.01 -13.86 -6.46
N TYR A 271 -0.26 -14.02 -6.86
CA TYR A 271 -0.57 -14.97 -7.95
C TYR A 271 -0.03 -14.50 -9.28
N PHE A 272 -0.15 -13.20 -9.54
CA PHE A 272 0.46 -12.53 -10.67
C PHE A 272 0.71 -11.05 -10.36
N GLY A 273 1.52 -10.40 -11.18
CA GLY A 273 1.88 -8.99 -11.00
C GLY A 273 2.71 -8.70 -9.74
N GLY A 274 2.84 -7.41 -9.43
CA GLY A 274 3.55 -6.85 -8.28
C GLY A 274 2.67 -6.69 -7.03
N PHE A 275 3.29 -6.70 -5.85
CA PHE A 275 2.63 -6.15 -4.64
C PHE A 275 2.90 -4.64 -4.59
N LEU A 276 1.86 -3.87 -4.30
CA LEU A 276 1.85 -2.40 -4.42
C LEU A 276 1.88 -1.69 -3.07
N CYS A 277 1.29 -2.29 -2.03
CA CYS A 277 1.17 -1.69 -0.71
C CYS A 277 1.30 -2.72 0.41
N VAL A 278 1.70 -2.27 1.60
CA VAL A 278 1.95 -3.13 2.76
C VAL A 278 1.62 -2.45 4.09
N CYS A 279 1.03 -3.20 5.02
CA CYS A 279 0.86 -2.75 6.40
C CYS A 279 0.99 -3.91 7.40
N TRP A 280 1.24 -3.56 8.66
CA TRP A 280 1.35 -4.50 9.78
C TRP A 280 0.10 -4.47 10.65
N SER A 281 -0.27 -5.61 11.23
CA SER A 281 -1.24 -5.66 12.32
C SER A 281 -0.74 -4.86 13.53
N PRO A 282 -1.62 -4.30 14.37
CA PRO A 282 -1.21 -3.48 15.52
C PRO A 282 -0.32 -4.22 16.53
N ASP A 283 -0.43 -5.54 16.61
CA ASP A 283 0.38 -6.42 17.45
C ASP A 283 1.61 -7.01 16.74
N GLY A 284 1.83 -6.67 15.46
CA GLY A 284 2.98 -7.11 14.67
C GLY A 284 2.98 -8.59 14.27
N LYS A 285 1.87 -9.33 14.46
CA LYS A 285 1.79 -10.76 14.12
C LYS A 285 1.53 -11.02 12.64
N TYR A 286 0.84 -10.10 11.96
CA TYR A 286 0.42 -10.27 10.57
C TYR A 286 0.90 -9.11 9.70
N VAL A 287 1.21 -9.42 8.46
CA VAL A 287 1.47 -8.46 7.38
C VAL A 287 0.35 -8.62 6.36
N VAL A 288 -0.20 -7.49 5.91
CA VAL A 288 -1.17 -7.47 4.81
C VAL A 288 -0.56 -6.73 3.65
N VAL A 289 -0.75 -7.27 2.45
CA VAL A 289 -0.29 -6.67 1.19
C VAL A 289 -1.44 -6.60 0.19
N GLY A 290 -1.45 -5.55 -0.63
CA GLY A 290 -2.35 -5.41 -1.78
C GLY A 290 -1.58 -5.45 -3.10
N GLY A 291 -2.13 -6.09 -4.13
CA GLY A 291 -1.42 -6.37 -5.38
C GLY A 291 -2.10 -5.90 -6.66
N GLU A 292 -1.40 -6.14 -7.77
CA GLU A 292 -1.90 -6.02 -9.14
C GLU A 292 -2.83 -7.17 -9.56
N ASP A 293 -2.96 -8.19 -8.70
CA ASP A 293 -3.92 -9.28 -8.83
C ASP A 293 -5.30 -8.98 -8.23
N ASP A 294 -5.53 -7.71 -7.86
CA ASP A 294 -6.75 -7.19 -7.23
C ASP A 294 -7.04 -7.76 -5.83
N LEU A 295 -6.11 -8.55 -5.28
CA LEU A 295 -6.27 -9.21 -4.00
C LEU A 295 -5.59 -8.44 -2.87
N VAL A 296 -6.15 -8.66 -1.67
CA VAL A 296 -5.42 -8.48 -0.41
C VAL A 296 -4.91 -9.83 0.05
N THR A 297 -3.66 -9.92 0.50
CA THR A 297 -3.05 -11.15 1.02
C THR A 297 -2.61 -10.94 2.45
N VAL A 298 -2.98 -11.87 3.34
CA VAL A 298 -2.61 -11.87 4.76
C VAL A 298 -1.50 -12.90 4.98
N TRP A 299 -0.40 -12.48 5.59
CA TRP A 299 0.77 -13.29 5.86
C TRP A 299 1.09 -13.29 7.36
N ALA A 300 1.29 -14.46 7.95
CA ALA A 300 1.58 -14.60 9.38
C ALA A 300 3.09 -14.67 9.62
N LEU A 301 3.60 -13.79 10.48
CA LEU A 301 5.03 -13.70 10.79
C LEU A 301 5.56 -14.96 11.48
N ALA A 302 4.83 -15.46 12.47
CA ALA A 302 5.23 -16.64 13.26
C ALA A 302 5.29 -17.92 12.40
N GLU A 303 4.35 -18.07 11.47
CA GLU A 303 4.23 -19.26 10.62
C GLU A 303 4.97 -19.11 9.28
N ARG A 304 5.40 -17.89 8.95
CA ARG A 304 6.10 -17.53 7.70
C ARG A 304 5.33 -17.95 6.44
N ARG A 305 4.00 -17.89 6.47
CA ARG A 305 3.13 -18.32 5.35
C ARG A 305 1.97 -17.38 5.10
N VAL A 306 1.40 -17.48 3.91
CA VAL A 306 0.09 -16.89 3.60
C VAL A 306 -1.00 -17.65 4.35
N VAL A 307 -1.89 -16.90 5.02
CA VAL A 307 -2.98 -17.46 5.85
C VAL A 307 -4.38 -17.15 5.32
N ALA A 308 -4.54 -16.08 4.55
CA ALA A 308 -5.81 -15.74 3.90
C ALA A 308 -5.58 -14.84 2.69
N ARG A 309 -6.55 -14.80 1.77
CA ARG A 309 -6.62 -13.80 0.70
C ARG A 309 -8.01 -13.18 0.64
N GLY A 310 -8.14 -11.90 0.37
CA GLY A 310 -9.42 -11.23 0.20
C GLY A 310 -9.71 -10.87 -1.25
N GLN A 311 -10.90 -11.22 -1.71
CA GLN A 311 -11.40 -10.91 -3.05
C GLN A 311 -12.56 -9.92 -2.93
N GLY A 312 -12.46 -8.77 -3.62
CA GLY A 312 -13.51 -7.75 -3.55
C GLY A 312 -13.25 -6.50 -4.40
N HIS A 313 -11.98 -6.15 -4.61
CA HIS A 313 -11.61 -5.10 -5.55
C HIS A 313 -11.70 -5.58 -7.01
N ARG A 314 -11.87 -4.62 -7.93
CA ARG A 314 -11.96 -4.85 -9.39
C ARG A 314 -10.78 -4.25 -10.17
N SER A 315 -9.78 -3.79 -9.44
CA SER A 315 -8.55 -3.21 -9.95
C SER A 315 -7.51 -3.20 -8.83
N TRP A 316 -6.29 -2.77 -9.17
CA TRP A 316 -5.11 -2.85 -8.33
C TRP A 316 -5.32 -2.19 -6.97
N VAL A 317 -4.91 -2.88 -5.91
CA VAL A 317 -5.04 -2.39 -4.53
C VAL A 317 -3.96 -1.35 -4.26
N SER A 318 -4.38 -0.11 -4.01
CA SER A 318 -3.48 1.03 -3.85
C SER A 318 -2.93 1.16 -2.43
N VAL A 319 -3.75 0.93 -1.41
CA VAL A 319 -3.38 1.07 0.01
C VAL A 319 -4.12 0.05 0.85
N VAL A 320 -3.43 -0.50 1.84
CA VAL A 320 -3.98 -1.37 2.90
C VAL A 320 -3.63 -0.76 4.26
N ALA A 321 -4.54 -0.83 5.24
CA ALA A 321 -4.29 -0.32 6.59
C ALA A 321 -5.13 -1.09 7.61
N PHE A 322 -4.50 -1.55 8.70
CA PHE A 322 -5.24 -2.04 9.85
C PHE A 322 -5.92 -0.88 10.59
N ASP A 323 -7.09 -1.17 11.16
CA ASP A 323 -7.79 -0.26 12.04
C ASP A 323 -7.58 -0.68 13.51
N PRO A 324 -6.69 0.00 14.26
CA PRO A 324 -6.42 -0.35 15.65
C PRO A 324 -7.56 0.06 16.61
N TYR A 325 -8.57 0.80 16.13
CA TYR A 325 -9.63 1.36 16.98
C TYR A 325 -10.94 0.55 16.93
N ALA A 326 -11.02 -0.42 16.01
CA ALA A 326 -12.17 -1.29 15.84
C ALA A 326 -12.27 -2.44 16.86
N VAL A 327 -11.23 -2.66 17.68
CA VAL A 327 -11.06 -3.82 18.59
C VAL A 327 -12.06 -3.86 19.77
N GLY A 328 -13.10 -3.02 19.77
CA GLY A 328 -13.99 -2.83 20.93
C GLY A 328 -15.44 -3.33 20.80
N PHE A 329 -15.88 -3.87 19.65
CA PHE A 329 -17.28 -4.32 19.48
C PHE A 329 -17.50 -5.81 19.73
N GLU A 330 -16.45 -6.63 19.71
CA GLU A 330 -16.58 -8.09 19.86
C GLU A 330 -16.19 -8.61 21.25
N ALA A 331 -15.64 -7.77 22.13
CA ALA A 331 -15.23 -8.17 23.49
C ALA A 331 -16.42 -8.45 24.44
N GLU A 332 -17.62 -7.94 24.13
CA GLU A 332 -18.85 -8.19 24.90
C GLU A 332 -19.53 -9.53 24.54
N ALA A 333 -19.01 -10.26 23.54
CA ALA A 333 -19.57 -11.52 23.06
C ALA A 333 -18.57 -12.69 23.10
N GLY A 334 -17.81 -12.81 24.20
CA GLY A 334 -17.30 -14.10 24.69
C GLY A 334 -16.33 -14.94 23.85
N ASP A 335 -15.98 -14.64 22.59
CA ASP A 335 -14.97 -15.40 21.86
C ASP A 335 -14.35 -14.65 20.67
N SER A 336 -13.08 -14.94 20.40
CA SER A 336 -12.27 -14.58 19.22
C SER A 336 -11.70 -13.15 19.12
N HIS A 337 -10.36 -13.06 18.98
CA HIS A 337 -9.69 -11.83 18.57
C HIS A 337 -10.02 -11.54 17.10
N CYS A 338 -10.60 -10.39 16.80
CA CYS A 338 -10.93 -9.97 15.44
C CYS A 338 -10.12 -8.72 15.06
N TYR A 339 -9.43 -8.77 13.92
CA TYR A 339 -8.78 -7.59 13.35
C TYR A 339 -9.63 -6.98 12.25
N ARG A 340 -9.75 -5.65 12.27
CA ARG A 340 -10.32 -4.86 11.18
C ARG A 340 -9.23 -4.39 10.24
N LEU A 341 -9.38 -4.70 8.96
CA LEU A 341 -8.52 -4.22 7.88
C LEU A 341 -9.35 -3.34 6.94
N GLY A 342 -8.75 -2.28 6.41
CA GLY A 342 -9.28 -1.55 5.27
C GLY A 342 -8.33 -1.60 4.07
N SER A 343 -8.91 -1.55 2.87
CA SER A 343 -8.16 -1.41 1.63
C SER A 343 -8.87 -0.47 0.66
N VAL A 344 -8.09 0.29 -0.12
CA VAL A 344 -8.60 1.14 -1.19
C VAL A 344 -7.87 0.85 -2.49
N SER A 345 -8.56 0.99 -3.62
CA SER A 345 -8.07 0.55 -4.92
C SER A 345 -8.22 1.61 -6.01
N GLN A 346 -7.54 1.36 -7.13
CA GLN A 346 -7.72 2.08 -8.39
C GLN A 346 -9.14 1.96 -8.96
N ASP A 347 -9.94 1.01 -8.48
CA ASP A 347 -11.36 0.88 -8.81
C ASP A 347 -12.26 1.91 -8.10
N THR A 348 -11.67 2.85 -7.35
CA THR A 348 -12.34 3.92 -6.58
C THR A 348 -13.16 3.45 -5.38
N GLN A 349 -12.96 2.19 -4.95
CA GLN A 349 -13.69 1.58 -3.85
C GLN A 349 -12.85 1.46 -2.57
N LEU A 350 -13.55 1.60 -1.44
CA LEU A 350 -13.11 1.19 -0.11
C LEU A 350 -13.69 -0.17 0.21
N CYS A 351 -12.81 -1.10 0.62
CA CYS A 351 -13.19 -2.35 1.26
C CYS A 351 -12.83 -2.35 2.74
N LEU A 352 -13.70 -2.91 3.59
CA LEU A 352 -13.39 -3.27 4.98
C LEU A 352 -13.49 -4.78 5.14
N TRP A 353 -12.59 -5.36 5.91
CA TRP A 353 -12.43 -6.80 6.10
C TRP A 353 -12.31 -7.10 7.60
N ASP A 354 -12.91 -8.22 8.01
CA ASP A 354 -12.73 -8.79 9.34
C ASP A 354 -11.84 -10.02 9.23
N LEU A 355 -10.83 -10.10 10.10
CA LEU A 355 -9.92 -11.22 10.23
C LEU A 355 -10.15 -11.85 11.60
N THR A 356 -10.98 -12.88 11.61
CA THR A 356 -11.35 -13.63 12.81
C THR A 356 -10.37 -14.78 13.06
N GLU A 357 -10.22 -15.23 14.32
CA GLU A 357 -9.27 -16.31 14.65
C GLU A 357 -9.54 -17.61 13.90
N ASP A 358 -10.78 -17.94 13.54
CA ASP A 358 -11.10 -19.13 12.76
C ASP A 358 -10.48 -19.08 11.36
N VAL A 359 -10.49 -17.92 10.69
CA VAL A 359 -9.82 -17.74 9.41
C VAL A 359 -8.30 -17.80 9.58
N LEU A 360 -7.77 -17.15 10.62
CA LEU A 360 -6.33 -17.08 10.86
C LEU A 360 -5.74 -18.45 11.28
N ARG A 361 -6.52 -19.25 12.02
CA ARG A 361 -6.15 -20.61 12.47
C ARG A 361 -6.58 -21.72 11.52
N ALA A 362 -7.38 -21.42 10.50
CA ALA A 362 -7.75 -22.39 9.48
C ALA A 362 -6.48 -22.94 8.84
N ARG A 363 -6.02 -24.08 9.33
CA ARG A 363 -5.05 -24.91 8.63
C ARG A 363 -5.80 -25.44 7.44
N GLY A 364 -5.31 -25.15 6.22
CA GLY A 364 -5.85 -25.73 5.00
C GLY A 364 -6.12 -27.20 5.25
N ARG A 365 -7.39 -27.62 5.08
CA ARG A 365 -7.77 -29.03 5.23
C ARG A 365 -6.76 -29.82 4.39
N ALA A 366 -5.99 -30.69 5.03
CA ALA A 366 -5.23 -31.69 4.30
C ALA A 366 -6.24 -32.42 3.40
N PRO A 367 -5.92 -32.69 2.12
CA PRO A 367 -6.77 -33.52 1.30
C PRO A 367 -7.02 -34.81 2.07
N LEU A 368 -8.28 -35.19 2.27
CA LEU A 368 -8.61 -36.52 2.75
C LEU A 368 -7.84 -37.52 1.86
N PRO A 369 -7.16 -38.53 2.44
CA PRO A 369 -6.50 -39.53 1.62
C PRO A 369 -7.54 -40.11 0.66
N ALA A 370 -7.22 -40.10 -0.64
CA ALA A 370 -8.10 -40.67 -1.65
C ALA A 370 -8.52 -42.07 -1.20
N ALA A 371 -9.83 -42.32 -1.20
CA ALA A 371 -10.33 -43.66 -0.89
C ALA A 371 -9.59 -44.68 -1.77
N PRO A 372 -9.16 -45.82 -1.20
CA PRO A 372 -8.42 -46.82 -1.96
C PRO A 372 -9.26 -47.21 -3.19
N ALA A 373 -8.62 -47.17 -4.36
CA ALA A 373 -9.26 -47.57 -5.60
C ALA A 373 -9.88 -48.97 -5.45
N PRO A 374 -11.11 -49.19 -5.94
CA PRO A 374 -11.70 -50.53 -5.90
C PRO A 374 -10.80 -51.49 -6.67
N PRO A 375 -10.69 -52.76 -6.22
CA PRO A 375 -9.82 -53.73 -6.86
C PRO A 375 -10.26 -53.95 -8.32
N LEU A 376 -9.28 -53.94 -9.22
CA LEU A 376 -9.42 -54.29 -10.63
C LEU A 376 -9.97 -55.72 -10.75
N ALA A 377 -11.22 -55.85 -11.18
CA ALA A 377 -11.79 -57.13 -11.61
C ALA A 377 -11.27 -57.45 -13.03
N ALA A 378 -10.70 -58.65 -13.18
CA ALA A 378 -10.21 -59.21 -14.42
C ALA A 378 -11.34 -59.41 -15.47
N PRO A 379 -11.00 -59.52 -16.76
CA PRO A 379 -11.95 -59.32 -17.85
C PRO A 379 -12.75 -60.59 -18.09
N ASN A 380 -14.08 -60.47 -18.22
CA ASN A 380 -14.87 -61.46 -18.93
C ASN A 380 -15.83 -60.76 -19.88
N GLY A 381 -15.68 -61.10 -21.16
CA GLY A 381 -16.39 -60.50 -22.26
C GLY A 381 -17.87 -60.86 -22.27
N THR A 382 -18.66 -59.96 -22.85
CA THR A 382 -19.46 -60.23 -24.05
C THR A 382 -20.20 -58.94 -24.41
N VAL A 383 -19.99 -58.48 -25.64
CA VAL A 383 -20.66 -57.32 -26.22
C VAL A 383 -22.03 -57.77 -26.72
N PRO A 384 -23.07 -56.96 -26.53
CA PRO A 384 -23.92 -56.68 -27.68
C PRO A 384 -24.10 -55.18 -27.92
N ARG A 385 -24.21 -54.92 -29.21
CA ARG A 385 -24.31 -53.66 -29.93
C ARG A 385 -25.73 -53.10 -29.78
N ALA A 386 -25.88 -51.83 -29.38
CA ALA A 386 -27.12 -51.08 -29.47
C ALA A 386 -26.86 -49.63 -29.89
N GLU A 387 -27.69 -49.16 -30.82
CA GLU A 387 -27.64 -47.89 -31.55
C GLU A 387 -27.97 -46.65 -30.71
N PRO A 388 -27.60 -45.43 -31.15
CA PRO A 388 -27.64 -44.24 -30.31
C PRO A 388 -29.01 -43.54 -30.36
N GLN A 389 -29.69 -43.46 -29.21
CA GLN A 389 -30.83 -42.55 -29.03
C GLN A 389 -30.39 -41.26 -28.34
N ARG A 390 -30.44 -40.17 -29.11
CA ARG A 390 -30.35 -38.79 -28.63
C ARG A 390 -31.44 -38.50 -27.59
N ARG A 391 -31.04 -38.13 -26.37
CA ARG A 391 -31.86 -37.31 -25.47
C ARG A 391 -31.02 -36.15 -24.93
N LYS A 392 -31.48 -34.94 -25.23
CA LYS A 392 -30.99 -33.67 -24.68
C LYS A 392 -31.44 -33.58 -23.21
N HIS A 393 -30.50 -33.38 -22.31
CA HIS A 393 -30.75 -32.66 -21.07
C HIS A 393 -29.63 -31.64 -20.85
N LYS A 394 -30.07 -30.46 -20.42
CA LYS A 394 -29.34 -29.20 -20.37
C LYS A 394 -28.90 -29.01 -18.92
N GLU A 395 -27.60 -29.10 -18.66
CA GLU A 395 -26.98 -28.71 -17.38
C GLU A 395 -26.24 -27.38 -17.59
N ASP A 396 -26.68 -26.35 -16.87
CA ASP A 396 -25.99 -25.07 -16.77
C ASP A 396 -24.85 -25.20 -15.74
N ALA A 397 -23.63 -25.40 -16.25
CA ALA A 397 -22.38 -25.26 -15.49
C ALA A 397 -21.53 -24.17 -16.16
N GLY A 398 -21.58 -22.95 -15.62
CA GLY A 398 -20.75 -21.83 -16.03
C GLY A 398 -19.30 -22.00 -15.57
N SER A 399 -18.50 -22.77 -16.31
CA SER A 399 -17.07 -22.94 -16.11
C SER A 399 -16.27 -21.73 -16.61
N LEU A 400 -15.40 -21.22 -15.75
CA LEU A 400 -14.51 -20.05 -15.87
C LEU A 400 -13.31 -20.28 -16.80
N THR A 401 -13.51 -20.95 -17.93
CA THR A 401 -12.46 -21.22 -18.94
C THR A 401 -12.55 -20.36 -20.19
N GLN A 402 -13.41 -19.33 -20.18
CA GLN A 402 -13.56 -18.37 -21.29
C GLN A 402 -13.27 -16.93 -20.86
N ARG A 403 -12.09 -16.68 -20.27
CA ARG A 403 -11.49 -15.33 -20.16
C ARG A 403 -9.96 -15.31 -20.38
N LEU A 404 -9.44 -16.28 -21.13
CA LEU A 404 -8.01 -16.40 -21.43
C LEU A 404 -7.63 -16.12 -22.88
N ALA A 405 -8.50 -15.49 -23.67
CA ALA A 405 -8.14 -15.00 -25.00
C ALA A 405 -8.83 -13.66 -25.27
N GLY A 406 -8.06 -12.58 -25.30
CA GLY A 406 -8.57 -11.28 -25.74
C GLY A 406 -7.94 -10.06 -25.09
N PHE A 407 -6.61 -9.95 -25.05
CA PHE A 407 -5.97 -8.64 -24.90
C PHE A 407 -4.83 -8.52 -25.91
N SER A 408 -5.17 -7.92 -27.05
CA SER A 408 -4.20 -7.35 -27.99
C SER A 408 -3.67 -6.06 -27.37
N PHE A 409 -2.35 -5.99 -27.19
CA PHE A 409 -1.66 -4.78 -26.74
C PHE A 409 -1.72 -3.70 -27.83
N GLY A 410 -2.52 -2.65 -27.58
CA GLY A 410 -2.44 -1.39 -28.32
C GLY A 410 -1.32 -0.53 -27.77
N ASP A 411 -0.13 -0.63 -28.35
CA ASP A 411 1.02 0.23 -28.10
C ASP A 411 0.72 1.66 -28.62
N ARG A 412 0.38 2.60 -27.73
CA ARG A 412 0.33 4.03 -28.06
C ARG A 412 1.68 4.66 -27.74
N ARG A 413 2.59 4.61 -28.72
CA ARG A 413 3.77 5.49 -28.78
C ARG A 413 3.40 6.80 -29.46
N ASP A 414 3.53 7.90 -28.73
CA ASP A 414 3.49 9.25 -29.29
C ASP A 414 4.71 9.50 -30.18
N ALA A 415 4.44 9.79 -31.45
CA ALA A 415 5.45 10.16 -32.44
C ALA A 415 5.75 11.67 -32.37
N ARG A 416 6.99 12.04 -32.06
CA ARG A 416 7.60 13.31 -32.50
C ARG A 416 8.58 13.00 -33.63
N ARG A 417 8.34 13.65 -34.78
CA ARG A 417 9.17 13.58 -35.99
C ARG A 417 10.49 14.33 -35.80
N SER A 418 11.59 13.73 -36.23
CA SER A 418 12.71 14.44 -36.88
C SER A 418 13.53 13.44 -37.71
N ASP A 419 13.75 13.80 -38.96
CA ASP A 419 14.40 13.03 -40.03
C ASP A 419 15.89 12.70 -39.79
N GLY A 420 16.40 11.64 -40.44
CA GLY A 420 17.83 11.57 -40.80
C GLY A 420 18.55 10.21 -40.73
N ARG A 421 18.35 9.36 -41.76
CA ARG A 421 19.29 8.40 -42.41
C ARG A 421 20.31 7.54 -41.61
N ALA A 422 20.12 6.22 -41.78
CA ALA A 422 21.06 5.19 -42.25
C ALA A 422 21.98 4.42 -41.26
N GLY A 423 21.67 3.11 -41.15
CA GLY A 423 22.63 2.01 -41.32
C GLY A 423 23.24 1.36 -40.07
N GLY A 424 22.88 0.10 -39.78
CA GLY A 424 23.68 -0.78 -38.91
C GLY A 424 22.89 -1.87 -38.20
N ALA A 425 23.19 -3.13 -38.49
CA ALA A 425 22.49 -4.33 -38.07
C ALA A 425 22.57 -4.66 -36.56
N GLY A 426 21.43 -5.11 -36.01
CA GLY A 426 21.28 -6.38 -35.31
C GLY A 426 22.05 -6.65 -34.00
N ALA A 427 21.34 -6.53 -32.87
CA ALA A 427 21.38 -7.49 -31.76
C ALA A 427 20.23 -7.22 -30.78
N ALA A 428 19.13 -7.95 -30.92
CA ALA A 428 18.08 -8.04 -29.91
C ALA A 428 18.42 -9.22 -28.98
N GLY A 429 18.79 -8.93 -27.74
CA GLY A 429 18.92 -9.90 -26.65
C GLY A 429 17.81 -9.66 -25.64
N GLY A 430 16.85 -10.57 -25.57
CA GLY A 430 15.67 -10.49 -24.70
C GLY A 430 16.00 -10.67 -23.21
N ALA A 431 15.28 -9.93 -22.38
CA ALA A 431 15.15 -10.20 -20.95
C ALA A 431 14.16 -11.35 -20.76
N ALA A 432 14.67 -12.58 -20.66
CA ALA A 432 13.96 -13.75 -20.16
C ALA A 432 14.69 -14.24 -18.91
N GLY A 433 14.12 -13.99 -17.73
CA GLY A 433 14.77 -14.36 -16.46
C GLY A 433 13.88 -14.48 -15.22
N GLY A 434 12.56 -14.23 -15.28
CA GLY A 434 11.70 -14.23 -14.08
C GLY A 434 10.55 -15.25 -14.06
N GLY A 435 10.22 -15.88 -15.20
CA GLY A 435 9.03 -16.74 -15.30
C GLY A 435 9.17 -18.14 -14.70
N GLY A 436 10.41 -18.62 -14.49
CA GLY A 436 10.69 -20.01 -14.07
C GLY A 436 10.40 -20.29 -12.59
N ASP A 437 10.55 -19.29 -11.71
CA ASP A 437 10.33 -19.46 -10.26
C ASP A 437 8.87 -19.24 -9.85
N ALA A 438 8.11 -18.47 -10.63
CA ALA A 438 6.69 -18.18 -10.33
C ALA A 438 5.83 -19.46 -10.34
N LEU A 439 6.01 -20.32 -11.34
CA LEU A 439 5.31 -21.61 -11.41
C LEU A 439 5.80 -22.61 -10.33
N ARG A 440 7.05 -22.46 -9.85
CA ARG A 440 7.61 -23.34 -8.81
C ARG A 440 7.11 -23.00 -7.41
N LEU A 441 6.75 -21.74 -7.15
CA LEU A 441 6.27 -21.30 -5.84
C LEU A 441 4.77 -21.52 -5.63
N MET A 442 3.98 -21.70 -6.69
CA MET A 442 2.55 -22.02 -6.61
C MET A 442 2.33 -23.36 -5.89
N GLY A 443 1.49 -23.36 -4.84
CA GLY A 443 1.28 -24.51 -3.96
C GLY A 443 2.30 -24.67 -2.83
N THR A 444 3.11 -23.64 -2.58
CA THR A 444 3.99 -23.59 -1.40
C THR A 444 3.42 -22.68 -0.32
N ALA A 445 3.97 -22.71 0.90
CA ALA A 445 3.58 -21.79 1.97
C ALA A 445 3.74 -20.29 1.60
N ALA A 446 4.66 -19.98 0.69
CA ALA A 446 4.90 -18.62 0.20
C ALA A 446 3.88 -18.19 -0.88
N CYS A 447 3.26 -19.12 -1.59
CA CYS A 447 2.16 -18.87 -2.52
C CYS A 447 1.24 -20.10 -2.60
N PRO A 448 0.34 -20.29 -1.61
CA PRO A 448 -0.61 -21.40 -1.64
C PRO A 448 -1.54 -21.24 -2.83
N ARG A 449 -2.06 -22.35 -3.35
CA ARG A 449 -3.10 -22.32 -4.38
C ARG A 449 -4.38 -21.68 -3.84
N PHE A 450 -5.28 -21.32 -4.74
CA PHE A 450 -6.51 -20.62 -4.38
C PHE A 450 -7.45 -21.48 -3.52
N ASP A 451 -7.49 -22.78 -3.77
CA ASP A 451 -8.26 -23.77 -3.02
C ASP A 451 -7.61 -24.17 -1.68
N GLU A 452 -6.34 -23.84 -1.47
CA GLU A 452 -5.59 -24.16 -0.25
C GLU A 452 -5.61 -23.03 0.80
N CYS A 453 -6.13 -21.85 0.42
CA CYS A 453 -6.09 -20.64 1.24
C CYS A 453 -7.52 -20.11 1.48
N PRO A 454 -7.91 -19.81 2.73
CA PRO A 454 -9.17 -19.14 3.01
C PRO A 454 -9.34 -17.85 2.20
N VAL A 455 -10.53 -17.68 1.63
CA VAL A 455 -10.90 -16.48 0.86
C VAL A 455 -11.84 -15.62 1.70
N LEU A 456 -11.41 -14.40 1.99
CA LEU A 456 -12.17 -13.38 2.70
C LEU A 456 -13.08 -12.64 1.74
N GLU A 457 -14.29 -12.35 2.20
CA GLU A 457 -15.20 -11.41 1.56
C GLU A 457 -15.19 -10.07 2.33
N PRO A 458 -15.32 -8.93 1.63
CA PRO A 458 -15.35 -7.64 2.29
C PRO A 458 -16.68 -7.42 3.01
N LEU A 459 -16.63 -6.98 4.27
CA LEU A 459 -17.78 -6.51 5.05
C LEU A 459 -18.46 -5.31 4.37
N VAL A 460 -17.64 -4.40 3.84
CA VAL A 460 -18.06 -3.21 3.10
C VAL A 460 -17.27 -3.21 1.81
N CYS A 461 -17.92 -2.97 0.67
CA CYS A 461 -17.27 -2.65 -0.60
C CYS A 461 -18.09 -1.53 -1.26
N LYS A 462 -17.57 -0.30 -1.24
CA LYS A 462 -18.30 0.89 -1.70
C LYS A 462 -17.41 1.80 -2.53
N LYS A 463 -17.93 2.28 -3.66
CA LYS A 463 -17.37 3.39 -4.42
C LYS A 463 -17.46 4.68 -3.60
N ILE A 464 -16.31 5.30 -3.30
CA ILE A 464 -16.23 6.48 -2.43
C ILE A 464 -15.50 7.67 -3.07
N ALA A 465 -15.03 7.53 -4.31
CA ALA A 465 -14.37 8.60 -5.06
C ALA A 465 -14.70 8.50 -6.56
N HIS A 466 -14.47 9.58 -7.29
CA HIS A 466 -14.56 9.59 -8.76
C HIS A 466 -13.23 9.17 -9.41
N GLU A 467 -12.12 9.40 -8.72
CA GLU A 467 -10.78 9.06 -9.14
C GLU A 467 -10.16 7.98 -8.25
N ARG A 468 -9.10 7.34 -8.73
CA ARG A 468 -8.38 6.29 -7.98
C ARG A 468 -7.99 6.77 -6.58
N LEU A 469 -8.18 5.90 -5.60
CA LEU A 469 -7.84 6.18 -4.21
C LEU A 469 -6.35 5.93 -3.97
N THR A 470 -5.73 6.77 -3.13
CA THR A 470 -4.28 6.81 -2.92
C THR A 470 -3.86 6.92 -1.44
N ALA A 471 -4.80 7.14 -0.52
CA ALA A 471 -4.54 7.14 0.92
C ALA A 471 -5.72 6.53 1.70
N LEU A 472 -5.39 5.82 2.77
CA LEU A 472 -6.32 5.30 3.78
C LEU A 472 -5.63 5.36 5.15
N LEU A 473 -6.23 6.05 6.12
CA LEU A 473 -5.68 6.21 7.47
C LEU A 473 -6.81 6.05 8.49
N PHE A 474 -6.60 5.23 9.52
CA PHE A 474 -7.55 5.06 10.62
C PHE A 474 -7.15 5.89 11.84
N ARG A 475 -8.11 6.58 12.45
CA ARG A 475 -7.97 7.34 13.72
C ARG A 475 -9.11 6.95 14.67
N ALA A 476 -9.04 7.38 15.92
CA ALA A 476 -10.00 6.98 16.95
C ALA A 476 -11.45 7.42 16.65
N GLU A 477 -11.63 8.59 16.05
CA GLU A 477 -12.95 9.19 15.81
C GLU A 477 -13.37 9.21 14.33
N TYR A 478 -12.43 8.94 13.42
CA TYR A 478 -12.65 9.04 11.98
C TYR A 478 -11.66 8.17 11.20
N LEU A 479 -11.90 8.01 9.91
CA LEU A 479 -10.89 7.57 8.95
C LEU A 479 -10.71 8.63 7.86
N VAL A 480 -9.54 8.65 7.23
CA VAL A 480 -9.18 9.58 6.16
C VAL A 480 -8.93 8.81 4.88
N THR A 481 -9.48 9.29 3.78
CA THR A 481 -9.22 8.76 2.43
C THR A 481 -8.81 9.88 1.50
N ALA A 482 -7.93 9.61 0.54
CA ALA A 482 -7.62 10.58 -0.51
C ALA A 482 -7.66 9.95 -1.90
N CYS A 483 -7.93 10.77 -2.92
CA CYS A 483 -7.92 10.37 -4.32
C CYS A 483 -6.95 11.22 -5.15
N ALA A 484 -6.64 10.73 -6.36
CA ALA A 484 -5.62 11.29 -7.23
C ALA A 484 -5.90 12.74 -7.70
N ASP A 485 -7.16 13.19 -7.62
CA ASP A 485 -7.59 14.56 -7.89
C ASP A 485 -7.19 15.57 -6.78
N GLY A 486 -6.67 15.10 -5.64
CA GLY A 486 -6.23 15.94 -4.53
C GLY A 486 -7.26 16.18 -3.44
N CYS A 487 -8.41 15.51 -3.46
CA CYS A 487 -9.38 15.58 -2.39
C CYS A 487 -8.99 14.67 -1.23
N VAL A 488 -8.89 15.22 -0.01
CA VAL A 488 -8.65 14.50 1.24
C VAL A 488 -9.91 14.55 2.09
N ASN A 489 -10.58 13.40 2.19
CA ASN A 489 -11.90 13.24 2.79
C ASN A 489 -11.81 12.65 4.19
N THR A 490 -12.61 13.21 5.11
CA THR A 490 -12.73 12.73 6.49
C THR A 490 -14.07 12.02 6.67
N TRP A 491 -14.04 10.80 7.21
CA TRP A 491 -15.23 9.99 7.48
C TRP A 491 -15.38 9.79 8.99
N ALA A 492 -16.41 10.38 9.58
CA ALA A 492 -16.70 10.20 10.99
C ALA A 492 -17.10 8.75 11.27
N ARG A 493 -16.55 8.19 12.36
CA ARG A 493 -16.98 6.92 12.90
C ARG A 493 -18.36 7.03 13.55
N PRO A 494 -19.07 5.91 13.71
CA PRO A 494 -20.23 5.85 14.59
C PRO A 494 -19.85 6.33 16.00
N ARG A 495 -20.67 7.20 16.61
CA ARG A 495 -20.44 7.63 17.99
C ARG A 495 -20.61 6.42 18.91
N ARG A 496 -19.64 6.17 19.78
CA ARG A 496 -19.88 5.33 20.96
C ARG A 496 -20.77 6.16 21.88
N ASP A 497 -22.01 5.74 22.09
CA ASP A 497 -22.83 6.33 23.15
C ASP A 497 -22.08 6.07 24.46
N ARG A 498 -21.38 7.09 24.98
CA ARG A 498 -20.97 7.07 26.38
C ARG A 498 -22.28 7.24 27.15
N PRO A 499 -22.59 6.39 28.14
CA PRO A 499 -23.69 6.68 29.04
C PRO A 499 -23.42 8.07 29.62
N GLU A 500 -24.39 8.98 29.48
CA GLU A 500 -24.36 10.29 30.11
C GLU A 500 -24.07 10.05 31.60
N ARG A 501 -23.01 10.67 32.12
CA ARG A 501 -22.83 10.72 33.57
C ARG A 501 -23.83 11.73 34.07
N ASP A 502 -24.91 11.24 34.66
CA ASP A 502 -25.87 12.01 35.45
C ASP A 502 -25.18 12.84 36.55
#